data_AF-A0A4S9H8K8-F1
#
_entry.id   AF-A0A4S9H8K8-F1
#
_cell.length_a   1.000
_cell.length_b   1.000
_cell.length_c   1.000
_cell.angle_alpha   90.00
_cell.angle_beta   90.00
_cell.angle_gamma   90.00
#
_symmetry.space_group_name_H-M   'P 1'
#
loop_
_entity.id
_entity.type
_entity.pdbx_description
1 polymer ?
#
loop_
_entity_poly.entity_id
_entity_poly.type
_entity_poly.pdbx_seq_one_letter_code
_entity_poly.pdbx_strand_id
1 'polypeptide(L)'
;MLFTNTLIVLGAGAASLANAATTPQYLTIGSLNSNTPSGINVPAYDVISFPMTDSKTKATTTCTVNWDWTKKPSTAWTACKDNSFSIKVSNYKSITDFTLNMQHQYNTQTGKKCVNPNGTGCTTTLASTTLTKANGGFSNYCGASGACGAVSKKGVKVAVSSSKTGTQK
;
A
#
# COMPACT_ATOMS: atom_id res chain seq x y z
N MET A 1 33.78 64.17 -14.48
CA MET A 1 33.10 63.45 -13.38
C MET A 1 32.87 62.03 -13.90
N LEU A 2 33.64 61.00 -13.50
CA LEU A 2 33.47 60.17 -12.28
C LEU A 2 31.98 59.78 -12.11
N PHE A 3 31.54 58.51 -12.16
CA PHE A 3 32.09 57.27 -11.61
C PHE A 3 31.71 55.99 -12.41
N THR A 4 32.60 55.01 -12.34
CA THR A 4 32.39 53.56 -12.52
C THR A 4 31.33 53.01 -11.56
N ASN A 5 30.53 52.05 -12.00
CA ASN A 5 30.01 50.97 -11.15
C ASN A 5 29.93 49.65 -11.93
N THR A 6 31.01 48.89 -11.83
CA THR A 6 31.06 47.45 -12.04
C THR A 6 30.29 46.77 -10.92
N LEU A 7 29.34 45.87 -11.23
CA LEU A 7 29.07 44.74 -10.33
C LEU A 7 28.70 43.49 -11.14
N ILE A 8 29.71 42.64 -11.33
CA ILE A 8 29.56 41.22 -11.58
C ILE A 8 29.26 40.57 -10.23
N VAL A 9 28.17 39.80 -10.13
CA VAL A 9 28.12 38.62 -9.25
C VAL A 9 27.42 37.49 -10.00
N LEU A 10 28.24 36.56 -10.49
CA LEU A 10 27.84 35.17 -10.69
C LEU A 10 27.36 34.63 -9.34
N GLY A 11 26.19 33.99 -9.28
CA GLY A 11 25.69 33.47 -8.02
C GLY A 11 24.58 32.46 -8.21
N ALA A 12 24.98 31.24 -8.50
CA ALA A 12 24.47 30.01 -7.90
C ALA A 12 22.95 29.93 -7.64
N GLY A 13 22.26 29.09 -8.40
CA GLY A 13 20.97 28.60 -7.91
C GLY A 13 19.94 28.17 -8.93
N ALA A 14 20.30 27.83 -10.18
CA ALA A 14 19.56 26.76 -10.84
C ALA A 14 19.90 25.43 -10.13
N ALA A 15 19.62 25.35 -8.83
CA ALA A 15 19.60 24.13 -8.07
C ALA A 15 18.41 23.35 -8.62
N SER A 16 18.69 22.56 -9.65
CA SER A 16 18.21 21.20 -9.77
C SER A 16 16.90 20.92 -9.01
N LEU A 17 15.76 21.32 -9.58
CA LEU A 17 14.51 20.59 -9.33
C LEU A 17 14.54 19.18 -9.95
N ALA A 18 15.65 18.81 -10.60
CA ALA A 18 16.03 17.44 -10.88
C ALA A 18 16.74 16.82 -9.66
N ASN A 19 15.99 16.40 -8.65
CA ASN A 19 16.21 15.12 -7.97
C ASN A 19 15.20 14.92 -6.83
N ALA A 20 14.00 14.49 -7.22
CA ALA A 20 13.45 13.32 -6.57
C ALA A 20 12.79 12.51 -7.69
N ALA A 21 13.62 11.85 -8.51
CA ALA A 21 13.21 10.56 -9.05
C ALA A 21 12.95 9.71 -7.81
N THR A 22 11.73 9.79 -7.28
CA THR A 22 11.33 9.06 -6.09
C THR A 22 11.55 7.62 -6.45
N THR A 23 12.54 6.98 -5.83
CA THR A 23 12.74 5.55 -5.95
C THR A 23 11.36 4.92 -5.81
N PRO A 24 10.90 4.14 -6.80
CA PRO A 24 9.54 3.62 -6.77
C PRO A 24 9.32 2.94 -5.41
N GLN A 25 8.36 3.42 -4.65
CA GLN A 25 7.99 2.82 -3.37
C GLN A 25 7.10 1.62 -3.67
N TYR A 26 7.25 0.55 -2.91
CA TYR A 26 6.49 -0.67 -3.10
C TYR A 26 5.95 -1.18 -1.77
N LEU A 27 4.72 -1.68 -1.78
CA LEU A 27 4.25 -2.61 -0.76
C LEU A 27 4.47 -4.01 -1.28
N THR A 28 5.15 -4.84 -0.50
CA THR A 28 5.34 -6.26 -0.79
C THR A 28 4.25 -7.04 -0.07
N ILE A 29 3.46 -7.80 -0.81
CA ILE A 29 2.48 -8.74 -0.26
C ILE A 29 3.14 -10.11 -0.29
N GLY A 30 3.07 -10.91 0.77
CA GLY A 30 3.57 -12.29 0.73
C GLY A 30 2.53 -13.30 0.26
N SER A 31 2.65 -14.53 0.75
CA SER A 31 1.69 -15.59 0.44
C SER A 31 0.31 -15.25 0.99
N LEU A 32 -0.69 -15.41 0.15
CA LEU A 32 -2.09 -15.17 0.49
C LEU A 32 -2.75 -16.50 0.81
N ASN A 33 -3.29 -16.57 2.02
CA ASN A 33 -4.13 -17.67 2.47
C ASN A 33 -5.58 -17.24 2.41
N SER A 34 -6.44 -18.08 1.84
CA SER A 34 -7.89 -17.91 1.93
C SER A 34 -8.54 -19.16 2.48
N ASN A 35 -9.59 -18.98 3.27
CA ASN A 35 -10.45 -20.08 3.70
C ASN A 35 -11.90 -19.67 3.45
N THR A 36 -12.63 -20.52 2.74
CA THR A 36 -14.09 -20.51 2.71
C THR A 36 -14.54 -21.78 3.43
N PRO A 37 -15.33 -21.66 4.51
CA PRO A 37 -15.75 -22.81 5.29
C PRO A 37 -16.58 -23.78 4.45
N SER A 38 -16.26 -25.07 4.55
CA SER A 38 -17.08 -26.16 4.02
C SER A 38 -17.84 -26.84 5.16
N GLY A 39 -19.11 -26.49 5.36
CA GLY A 39 -20.00 -27.12 6.36
C GLY A 39 -20.74 -26.17 7.30
N ILE A 40 -21.67 -26.73 8.09
CA ILE A 40 -22.78 -26.05 8.83
C ILE A 40 -22.31 -25.34 10.12
N ASN A 41 -21.02 -25.05 10.32
CA ASN A 41 -20.59 -24.38 11.55
C ASN A 41 -20.83 -22.86 11.47
N VAL A 42 -21.78 -22.37 12.27
CA VAL A 42 -22.22 -20.97 12.33
C VAL A 42 -21.61 -20.29 13.56
N PRO A 43 -21.01 -19.09 13.44
CA PRO A 43 -20.83 -18.30 12.22
C PRO A 43 -19.64 -18.79 11.37
N ALA A 44 -19.92 -19.08 10.11
CA ALA A 44 -18.93 -19.38 9.09
C ALA A 44 -18.39 -18.05 8.53
N TYR A 45 -17.07 -17.92 8.44
CA TYR A 45 -16.44 -16.72 7.90
C TYR A 45 -15.52 -17.09 6.74
N ASP A 46 -15.66 -16.36 5.64
CA ASP A 46 -14.58 -16.25 4.67
C ASP A 46 -13.44 -15.47 5.31
N VAL A 47 -12.21 -15.94 5.11
CA VAL A 47 -11.01 -15.30 5.63
C VAL A 47 -9.98 -15.16 4.52
N ILE A 48 -9.37 -13.98 4.40
CA ILE A 48 -8.11 -13.79 3.68
C ILE A 48 -7.04 -13.31 4.66
N SER A 49 -5.82 -13.85 4.56
CA SER A 49 -4.69 -13.44 5.38
C SER A 49 -3.38 -13.45 4.60
N PHE A 50 -2.58 -12.41 4.76
CA PHE A 50 -1.30 -12.25 4.05
C PHE A 50 -0.37 -11.31 4.81
N PRO A 51 0.96 -11.54 4.78
CA PRO A 51 1.92 -10.57 5.29
C PRO A 51 2.10 -9.42 4.29
N MET A 52 2.34 -8.22 4.82
CA MET A 52 2.63 -7.01 4.08
C MET A 52 3.91 -6.37 4.59
N THR A 53 4.71 -5.80 3.69
CA THR A 53 5.93 -5.07 4.06
C THR A 53 6.08 -3.84 3.19
N ASP A 54 6.34 -2.70 3.82
CA ASP A 54 6.67 -1.45 3.11
C ASP A 54 8.17 -1.42 2.78
N SER A 55 8.50 -1.28 1.50
CA SER A 55 9.89 -1.39 1.03
C SER A 55 10.79 -0.25 1.52
N LYS A 56 10.22 0.88 1.92
CA LYS A 56 10.93 2.10 2.30
C LYS A 56 11.17 2.14 3.82
N THR A 57 10.11 1.96 4.59
CA THR A 57 10.16 1.98 6.07
C THR A 57 10.57 0.65 6.68
N LYS A 58 10.51 -0.44 5.90
CA LYS A 58 10.69 -1.82 6.36
C LYS A 58 9.66 -2.28 7.39
N ALA A 59 8.59 -1.50 7.61
CA ALA A 59 7.49 -1.90 8.47
C ALA A 59 6.81 -3.14 7.89
N THR A 60 6.52 -4.11 8.75
CA THR A 60 5.90 -5.39 8.37
C THR A 60 4.72 -5.71 9.26
N THR A 61 3.67 -6.29 8.68
CA THR A 61 2.48 -6.72 9.42
C THR A 61 1.81 -7.88 8.73
N THR A 62 0.85 -8.50 9.39
CA THR A 62 -0.08 -9.44 8.77
C THR A 62 -1.46 -8.81 8.75
N CYS A 63 -2.06 -8.77 7.57
CA CYS A 63 -3.41 -8.28 7.38
C CYS A 63 -4.35 -9.47 7.24
N THR A 64 -5.47 -9.42 7.96
CA THR A 64 -6.52 -10.43 7.92
C THR A 64 -7.85 -9.72 7.72
N VAL A 65 -8.65 -10.17 6.75
CA VAL A 65 -10.04 -9.76 6.60
C VAL A 65 -10.91 -10.98 6.77
N ASN A 66 -11.93 -10.86 7.61
CA ASN A 66 -12.99 -11.84 7.79
C ASN A 66 -14.33 -11.21 7.44
N TRP A 67 -15.20 -11.98 6.78
CA TRP A 67 -16.59 -11.58 6.56
C TRP A 67 -17.48 -12.82 6.53
N ASP A 68 -18.77 -12.60 6.78
CA ASP A 68 -19.79 -13.64 6.65
C ASP A 68 -19.76 -14.20 5.22
N TRP A 69 -19.52 -15.51 5.07
CA TRP A 69 -19.36 -16.18 3.77
C TRP A 69 -20.58 -16.04 2.84
N THR A 70 -21.75 -15.72 3.40
CA THR A 70 -22.97 -15.47 2.61
C THR A 70 -23.04 -14.05 2.05
N LYS A 71 -22.12 -13.16 2.46
CA LYS A 71 -22.09 -11.74 2.12
C LYS A 71 -20.84 -11.39 1.34
N LYS A 72 -20.87 -10.21 0.71
CA LYS A 72 -19.66 -9.60 0.13
C LYS A 72 -18.81 -8.99 1.24
N PRO A 73 -17.47 -8.95 1.08
CA PRO A 73 -16.60 -8.25 2.01
C PRO A 73 -16.92 -6.75 2.05
N SER A 74 -16.72 -6.14 3.21
CA SER A 74 -16.88 -4.69 3.37
C SER A 74 -15.91 -3.92 2.47
N THR A 75 -16.38 -2.81 1.91
CA THR A 75 -15.55 -1.85 1.17
C THR A 75 -14.89 -0.81 2.07
N ALA A 76 -15.14 -0.87 3.38
CA ALA A 76 -14.47 -0.02 4.37
C ALA A 76 -13.02 -0.46 4.58
N TRP A 77 -12.16 0.47 4.99
CA TRP A 77 -10.79 0.16 5.37
C TRP A 77 -10.77 -0.60 6.70
N THR A 78 -10.21 -1.80 6.67
CA THR A 78 -9.96 -2.63 7.85
C THR A 78 -8.50 -2.47 8.25
N ALA A 79 -8.25 -2.05 9.49
CA ALA A 79 -6.90 -1.96 10.03
C ALA A 79 -6.28 -3.36 10.15
N CYS A 80 -5.00 -3.48 9.81
CA CYS A 80 -4.22 -4.69 10.07
C CYS A 80 -3.76 -4.71 11.54
N LYS A 81 -3.09 -5.79 11.98
CA LYS A 81 -2.58 -5.90 13.37
C LYS A 81 -1.75 -4.68 13.78
N ASP A 82 -0.96 -4.16 12.85
CA ASP A 82 -0.42 -2.81 12.97
C ASP A 82 -1.37 -1.83 12.25
N ASN A 83 -2.04 -0.96 13.02
CA ASN A 83 -2.99 0.01 12.44
C ASN A 83 -2.31 1.12 11.61
N SER A 84 -0.99 1.09 11.42
CA SER A 84 -0.35 1.87 10.36
C SER A 84 -0.74 1.37 8.96
N PHE A 85 -1.09 0.10 8.84
CA PHE A 85 -1.60 -0.52 7.62
C PHE A 85 -3.11 -0.73 7.70
N SER A 86 -3.78 -0.51 6.58
CA SER A 86 -5.18 -0.89 6.40
C SER A 86 -5.40 -1.42 4.99
N ILE A 87 -6.42 -2.26 4.85
CA ILE A 87 -6.79 -2.87 3.59
C ILE A 87 -8.30 -2.80 3.36
N LYS A 88 -8.71 -2.88 2.10
CA LYS A 88 -10.11 -3.13 1.74
C LYS A 88 -10.20 -3.99 0.49
N VAL A 89 -11.22 -4.82 0.44
CA VAL A 89 -11.54 -5.61 -0.75
C VAL A 89 -12.50 -4.80 -1.62
N SER A 90 -12.25 -4.80 -2.93
CA SER A 90 -13.09 -4.15 -3.93
C SER A 90 -13.23 -5.04 -5.16
N ASN A 91 -14.21 -4.75 -6.02
CA ASN A 91 -14.46 -5.53 -7.24
C ASN A 91 -14.58 -7.05 -6.98
N TYR A 92 -15.15 -7.43 -5.83
CA TYR A 92 -15.25 -8.83 -5.42
C TYR A 92 -16.22 -9.60 -6.33
N LYS A 93 -15.70 -10.63 -6.98
CA LYS A 93 -16.48 -11.60 -7.77
C LYS A 93 -16.50 -12.97 -7.08
N SER A 94 -15.41 -13.37 -6.44
CA SER A 94 -15.31 -14.60 -5.62
C SER A 94 -14.14 -14.52 -4.63
N ILE A 95 -14.03 -15.49 -3.72
CA ILE A 95 -12.88 -15.60 -2.79
C ILE A 95 -11.53 -15.72 -3.51
N THR A 96 -11.52 -16.04 -4.81
CA THR A 96 -10.29 -16.10 -5.63
C THR A 96 -10.23 -15.02 -6.72
N ASP A 97 -11.21 -14.12 -6.79
CA ASP A 97 -11.30 -13.08 -7.84
C ASP A 97 -11.79 -11.75 -7.24
N PHE A 98 -10.84 -10.87 -6.91
CA PHE A 98 -11.09 -9.56 -6.30
C PHE A 98 -9.89 -8.60 -6.41
N THR A 99 -10.12 -7.31 -6.16
CA THR A 99 -9.05 -6.31 -6.04
C THR A 99 -8.78 -6.00 -4.57
N LEU A 100 -7.52 -6.15 -4.16
CA LEU A 100 -7.04 -5.76 -2.83
C LEU A 100 -6.47 -4.35 -2.88
N ASN A 101 -7.06 -3.44 -2.11
CA ASN A 101 -6.49 -2.11 -1.88
C ASN A 101 -5.78 -2.09 -0.53
N MET A 102 -4.68 -1.36 -0.48
CA MET A 102 -3.80 -1.26 0.66
C MET A 102 -3.46 0.19 0.92
N GLN A 103 -3.33 0.52 2.20
CA GLN A 103 -2.93 1.82 2.68
C GLN A 103 -1.89 1.62 3.79
N HIS A 104 -0.84 2.44 3.77
CA HIS A 104 0.15 2.53 4.84
C HIS A 104 0.36 4.00 5.22
N GLN A 105 0.17 4.32 6.50
CA GLN A 105 0.29 5.67 7.05
C GLN A 105 1.49 5.75 7.99
N TYR A 106 2.52 6.51 7.58
CA TYR A 106 3.77 6.61 8.32
C TYR A 106 4.36 8.02 8.27
N ASN A 107 5.17 8.33 9.28
CA ASN A 107 5.94 9.56 9.32
C ASN A 107 7.20 9.40 8.47
N THR A 108 7.39 10.27 7.48
CA THR A 108 8.50 10.10 6.51
C THR A 108 9.89 10.32 7.09
N GLN A 109 10.00 11.04 8.20
CA GLN A 109 11.29 11.33 8.84
C GLN A 109 11.73 10.17 9.74
N THR A 110 10.79 9.61 10.50
CA THR A 110 11.09 8.57 11.49
C THR A 110 10.86 7.15 10.97
N GLY A 111 10.11 6.99 9.88
CA GLY A 111 9.69 5.68 9.37
C GLY A 111 8.69 4.95 10.27
N LYS A 112 8.19 5.59 11.33
CA LYS A 112 7.26 5.00 12.31
C LYS A 112 5.81 5.26 11.92
N LYS A 113 4.90 4.48 12.50
CA LYS A 113 3.44 4.67 12.42
C LYS A 113 3.07 6.13 12.69
N CYS A 114 2.18 6.67 11.86
CA CYS A 114 1.60 7.98 12.13
C CYS A 114 0.64 7.91 13.31
N VAL A 115 0.93 8.67 14.37
CA VAL A 115 0.04 8.83 15.54
C VAL A 115 -1.17 9.69 15.18
N ASN A 116 -1.00 10.66 14.27
CA ASN A 116 -2.08 11.48 13.71
C ASN A 116 -2.01 11.44 12.17
N PRO A 117 -2.90 10.69 11.49
CA PRO A 117 -2.91 10.52 10.04
C PRO A 117 -2.93 11.84 9.22
N ASN A 118 -3.47 12.90 9.82
CA ASN A 118 -3.61 14.23 9.22
C ASN A 118 -2.61 15.25 9.79
N GLY A 119 -1.68 14.80 10.64
CA GLY A 119 -0.65 15.64 11.24
C GLY A 119 0.49 15.93 10.27
N THR A 120 1.18 17.05 10.48
CA THR A 120 2.35 17.44 9.70
C THR A 120 3.42 16.34 9.73
N GLY A 121 3.96 15.99 8.56
CA GLY A 121 4.98 14.96 8.42
C GLY A 121 4.45 13.53 8.23
N CYS A 122 3.12 13.35 8.20
CA CYS A 122 2.50 12.10 7.83
C CYS A 122 2.37 11.95 6.32
N THR A 123 2.70 10.76 5.82
CA THR A 123 2.50 10.35 4.44
C THR A 123 1.63 9.13 4.42
N THR A 124 0.65 9.17 3.53
CA THR A 124 -0.19 8.04 3.21
C THR A 124 0.27 7.47 1.88
N THR A 125 0.64 6.21 1.92
CA THR A 125 0.98 5.42 0.75
C THR A 125 -0.19 4.51 0.41
N LEU A 126 -0.66 4.57 -0.83
CA LEU A 126 -1.78 3.79 -1.35
C LEU A 126 -1.29 2.84 -2.43
N ALA A 127 -1.81 1.61 -2.43
CA ALA A 127 -1.51 0.60 -3.44
C ALA A 127 -2.74 -0.27 -3.72
N SER A 128 -2.77 -0.87 -4.90
CA SER A 128 -3.82 -1.82 -5.29
C SER A 128 -3.24 -2.94 -6.15
N THR A 129 -3.77 -4.15 -5.97
CA THR A 129 -3.45 -5.31 -6.80
C THR A 129 -4.70 -6.14 -7.08
N THR A 130 -4.80 -6.71 -8.27
CA THR A 130 -5.90 -7.61 -8.64
C THR A 130 -5.46 -9.04 -8.44
N LEU A 131 -6.28 -9.81 -7.72
CA LEU A 131 -6.14 -11.25 -7.47
C LEU A 131 -7.13 -11.99 -8.38
N THR A 132 -6.64 -12.98 -9.13
CA THR A 132 -7.47 -13.75 -10.07
C THR A 132 -7.43 -15.25 -9.82
N LYS A 133 -8.51 -15.93 -10.19
CA LYS A 133 -8.73 -17.37 -9.98
C LYS A 133 -7.74 -18.23 -10.78
N ALA A 134 -7.25 -19.32 -10.17
CA ALA A 134 -6.59 -20.47 -10.78
C ALA A 134 -7.40 -21.75 -10.53
N ASN A 135 -7.15 -22.77 -11.34
CA ASN A 135 -7.44 -24.14 -10.91
C ASN A 135 -6.57 -24.47 -9.68
N GLY A 136 -7.22 -24.67 -8.52
CA GLY A 136 -6.55 -25.00 -7.26
C GLY A 136 -6.27 -23.82 -6.30
N GLY A 137 -6.73 -22.59 -6.61
CA GLY A 137 -6.55 -21.43 -5.72
C GLY A 137 -6.43 -20.10 -6.47
N PHE A 138 -5.52 -19.23 -6.03
CA PHE A 138 -5.18 -17.96 -6.69
C PHE A 138 -4.09 -18.17 -7.74
N SER A 139 -4.29 -17.68 -8.97
CA SER A 139 -3.32 -17.81 -10.07
C SER A 139 -2.13 -16.89 -9.84
N ASN A 140 -2.44 -15.61 -9.69
CA ASN A 140 -1.49 -14.51 -9.71
C ASN A 140 -2.14 -13.31 -9.01
N TYR A 141 -1.30 -12.42 -8.51
CA TYR A 141 -1.73 -11.05 -8.26
C TYR A 141 -0.80 -10.07 -8.95
N CYS A 142 -1.39 -9.11 -9.65
CA CYS A 142 -0.69 -8.15 -10.49
C CYS A 142 -0.75 -6.77 -9.84
N GLY A 143 0.40 -6.26 -9.41
CA GLY A 143 0.51 -4.90 -8.89
C GLY A 143 0.29 -3.85 -9.98
N ALA A 144 0.05 -2.60 -9.58
CA ALA A 144 -0.17 -1.48 -10.49
C ALA A 144 0.98 -1.23 -11.51
N SER A 145 2.17 -1.79 -11.28
CA SER A 145 3.32 -1.76 -12.20
C SER A 145 3.25 -2.80 -13.32
N GLY A 146 2.21 -3.63 -13.38
CA GLY A 146 2.12 -4.76 -14.31
C GLY A 146 2.90 -6.01 -13.88
N ALA A 147 3.65 -5.93 -12.77
CA ALA A 147 4.34 -7.09 -12.21
C ALA A 147 3.33 -8.04 -11.53
N CYS A 148 3.27 -9.28 -12.01
CA CYS A 148 2.48 -10.34 -11.43
C CYS A 148 3.37 -11.35 -10.69
N GLY A 149 2.88 -11.94 -9.61
CA GLY A 149 3.56 -13.08 -9.00
C GLY A 149 2.59 -14.12 -8.46
N ALA A 150 3.12 -15.34 -8.37
CA ALA A 150 2.39 -16.51 -7.91
C ALA A 150 2.26 -16.48 -6.38
N VAL A 151 1.12 -16.94 -5.87
CA VAL A 151 0.78 -16.95 -4.44
C VAL A 151 1.74 -17.81 -3.59
N SER A 152 2.53 -18.68 -4.22
CA SER A 152 3.45 -19.63 -3.59
C SER A 152 4.95 -19.28 -3.69
N LYS A 153 5.36 -18.26 -4.45
CA LYS A 153 6.79 -18.00 -4.71
C LYS A 153 7.14 -16.51 -4.68
N LYS A 154 7.67 -16.07 -3.54
CA LYS A 154 8.21 -14.72 -3.26
C LYS A 154 7.21 -13.58 -3.52
N GLY A 155 6.86 -12.86 -2.46
CA GLY A 155 5.87 -11.79 -2.52
C GLY A 155 6.03 -10.79 -3.67
N VAL A 156 4.94 -10.20 -4.14
CA VAL A 156 4.94 -9.23 -5.26
C VAL A 156 5.04 -7.82 -4.72
N LYS A 157 5.86 -7.03 -5.41
CA LYS A 157 5.98 -5.60 -5.22
C LYS A 157 4.84 -4.88 -5.95
N VAL A 158 3.98 -4.23 -5.19
CA VAL A 158 2.91 -3.40 -5.71
C VAL A 158 3.37 -1.95 -5.68
N ALA A 159 3.39 -1.30 -6.84
CA ALA A 159 3.72 0.12 -6.92
C ALA A 159 2.69 0.95 -6.17
N VAL A 160 3.19 2.01 -5.53
CA VAL A 160 2.36 2.86 -4.68
C VAL A 160 2.33 4.29 -5.15
N SER A 161 1.22 4.97 -4.90
CA SER A 161 1.15 6.42 -4.92
C SER A 161 1.26 6.95 -3.49
N SER A 162 2.11 7.95 -3.27
CA SER A 162 2.20 8.64 -1.98
C SER A 162 1.48 9.98 -2.06
N SER A 163 0.53 10.21 -1.17
CA SER A 163 0.04 11.55 -0.86
C SER A 163 0.64 11.99 0.48
N LYS A 164 1.27 13.17 0.49
CA LYS A 164 1.49 13.86 1.76
C LYS A 164 0.10 14.30 2.23
N THR A 165 -0.33 13.86 3.40
CA THR A 165 -1.44 14.53 4.08
C THR A 165 -0.85 15.87 4.55
N GLY A 166 -0.83 16.84 3.63
CA GLY A 166 -0.40 18.20 3.92
C GLY A 166 -1.36 18.82 4.91
N THR A 167 -0.80 19.57 5.85
CA THR A 167 -1.49 20.37 6.85
C THR A 167 -2.69 21.06 6.20
N GLN A 168 -3.92 20.59 6.49
CA GLN A 168 -5.08 21.45 6.34
C GLN A 168 -4.87 22.56 7.38
N LYS A 169 -4.39 23.71 6.92
CA LYS A 169 -4.56 24.96 7.64
C LYS A 169 -6.02 25.35 7.61
#